data_AF-A0A934YVC1-F1
#
_entry.id   AF-A0A934YVC1-F1
#
_cell.length_a   1.000
_cell.length_b   1.000
_cell.length_c   1.000
_cell.angle_alpha   90.00
_cell.angle_beta   90.00
_cell.angle_gamma   90.00
#
_symmetry.space_group_name_H-M   'P 1'
#
loop_
_entity.id
_entity.type
_entity.pdbx_description
1 polymer ?
#
loop_
_entity_poly.entity_id
_entity_poly.type
_entity_poly.pdbx_seq_one_letter_code
_entity_poly.pdbx_strand_id
1 'polypeptide(L)'
;MTRNSAMRIPKTPCPVHGLVPFWNGIYPIISKTPHPVLLWLYTIHAKAKDQALIIHYNVSQEDIVKEIELFCRYKVGDSVELGPFARRRIVGRKWDFQTGTMVYQLEGNRQGSEVSMDQQELTRRIEEAVQPLG
;
A
#
# COMPACT_ATOMS: atom_id res chain seq x y z
N MET A 1 -0.72 6.30 -24.10
CA MET A 1 0.33 6.83 -23.20
C MET A 1 -0.08 6.56 -21.75
N THR A 2 0.22 5.37 -21.22
CA THR A 2 -0.01 5.02 -19.83
C THR A 2 1.20 5.48 -19.03
N ARG A 3 1.11 6.63 -18.36
CA ARG A 3 2.19 7.07 -17.46
C ARG A 3 2.28 6.06 -16.32
N ASN A 4 3.48 5.55 -16.09
CA ASN A 4 3.87 4.80 -14.91
C ASN A 4 3.34 5.52 -13.66
N SER A 5 2.27 5.01 -13.04
CA SER A 5 1.73 5.58 -11.79
C SER A 5 2.51 5.04 -10.59
N ALA A 6 3.85 5.16 -10.60
CA ALA A 6 4.62 4.95 -9.40
C ALA A 6 4.14 5.93 -8.31
N MET A 7 3.96 5.45 -7.08
CA MET A 7 3.58 6.35 -6.00
C MET A 7 4.61 7.48 -5.85
N ARG A 8 4.09 8.71 -5.72
CA ARG A 8 4.95 9.87 -5.47
C ARG A 8 5.58 9.74 -4.09
N ILE A 9 6.89 9.93 -4.01
CA ILE A 9 7.60 10.00 -2.72
C ILE A 9 7.08 11.24 -1.96
N PRO A 10 6.43 11.06 -0.80
CA PRO A 10 5.93 12.19 -0.03
C PRO A 10 7.10 13.02 0.53
N LYS A 11 6.87 14.32 0.74
CA LYS A 11 7.80 15.15 1.54
C LYS A 11 7.51 15.04 3.04
N THR A 12 6.26 14.73 3.38
CA THR A 12 5.85 14.46 4.75
C THR A 12 6.46 13.13 5.19
N PRO A 13 7.17 13.09 6.34
CA PRO A 13 7.77 11.85 6.81
C PRO A 13 6.72 10.80 7.16
N CYS A 14 7.07 9.54 6.96
CA CYS A 14 6.34 8.43 7.55
C CYS A 14 6.27 8.58 9.09
N PRO A 15 5.14 8.19 9.72
CA PRO A 15 4.99 8.27 11.16
C PRO A 15 5.81 7.19 11.87
N VAL A 16 6.34 7.53 13.06
CA VAL A 16 6.89 6.51 13.96
C VAL A 16 5.74 5.62 14.45
N HIS A 17 6.01 4.34 14.64
CA HIS A 17 5.05 3.25 14.84
C HIS A 17 4.12 2.98 13.66
N GLY A 18 4.27 3.70 12.54
CA GLY A 18 3.62 3.36 11.29
C GLY A 18 4.11 2.01 10.78
N LEU A 19 3.16 1.15 10.44
CA LEU A 19 3.40 -0.15 9.81
C LEU A 19 3.73 0.06 8.34
N VAL A 20 4.81 -0.56 7.87
CA VAL A 20 5.25 -0.50 6.47
C VAL A 20 5.63 -1.90 5.97
N PRO A 21 5.44 -2.19 4.67
CA PRO A 21 5.98 -3.40 4.10
C PRO A 21 7.49 -3.23 4.03
N PHE A 22 8.20 -4.26 4.49
CA PHE A 22 9.65 -4.30 4.42
C PHE A 22 10.08 -5.76 4.52
N TRP A 23 10.94 -6.20 3.60
CA TRP A 23 11.55 -7.54 3.64
C TRP A 23 10.57 -8.69 3.93
N ASN A 24 9.56 -8.83 3.06
CA ASN A 24 8.53 -9.88 3.11
C ASN A 24 7.64 -9.88 4.37
N GLY A 25 7.59 -8.77 5.12
CA GLY A 25 6.68 -8.62 6.24
C GLY A 25 6.16 -7.19 6.37
N ILE A 26 5.28 -6.99 7.35
CA ILE A 26 4.80 -5.66 7.75
C ILE A 26 5.40 -5.35 9.12
N TYR A 27 6.17 -4.28 9.21
CA TYR A 27 6.94 -3.94 10.41
C TYR A 27 6.77 -2.47 10.80
N PRO A 28 6.89 -2.15 12.10
CA PRO A 28 6.78 -0.78 12.58
C PRO A 28 8.08 0.01 12.32
N ILE A 29 7.93 1.27 11.93
CA ILE A 29 9.00 2.26 12.01
C ILE A 29 9.27 2.57 13.48
N ILE A 30 10.50 2.38 13.94
CA ILE A 30 10.87 2.58 15.34
C ILE A 30 11.36 3.99 15.61
N SER A 31 12.07 4.58 14.65
CA SER A 31 12.55 5.95 14.76
C SER A 31 12.68 6.59 13.39
N LYS A 32 12.77 7.91 13.37
CA LYS A 32 13.09 8.70 12.18
C LYS A 32 14.03 9.84 12.53
N THR A 33 14.87 10.21 11.58
CA THR A 33 15.85 11.30 11.72
C THR A 33 15.89 12.12 10.45
N PRO A 34 15.91 13.46 10.52
CA PRO A 34 16.11 14.31 9.34
C PRO A 34 17.45 14.01 8.67
N HIS A 35 17.50 14.09 7.34
CA HIS A 35 18.71 13.93 6.55
C HIS A 35 18.81 15.04 5.49
N PRO A 36 19.98 15.68 5.29
CA PRO A 36 20.11 16.87 4.44
C PRO A 36 19.76 16.63 2.96
N VAL A 37 19.95 15.40 2.46
CA VAL A 37 19.71 15.06 1.04
C VAL A 37 18.45 14.21 0.86
N LEU A 38 18.28 13.23 1.75
CA LEU A 38 17.21 12.22 1.65
C LEU A 38 15.93 12.64 2.37
N LEU A 39 15.95 13.83 2.99
CA LEU A 39 14.93 14.41 3.86
C LEU A 39 14.74 13.64 5.17
N TRP A 40 14.55 12.32 5.11
CA TRP A 40 14.32 11.46 6.25
C TRP A 40 14.98 10.09 6.11
N LEU A 41 15.55 9.62 7.21
CA LEU A 41 16.01 8.26 7.41
C LEU A 41 15.23 7.61 8.54
N TYR A 42 15.00 6.31 8.42
CA TYR A 42 14.19 5.52 9.34
C TYR A 42 14.97 4.33 9.90
N THR A 43 14.56 3.90 11.09
CA THR A 43 14.95 2.60 11.65
C THR A 43 13.73 1.69 11.67
N ILE A 44 13.85 0.48 11.12
CA ILE A 44 12.79 -0.54 11.09
C ILE A 44 13.30 -1.79 11.81
N HIS A 45 12.48 -2.33 12.71
CA HIS A 45 12.76 -3.59 13.42
C HIS A 45 11.97 -4.71 12.76
N ALA A 46 12.65 -5.58 12.02
CA ALA A 46 12.06 -6.73 11.36
C ALA A 46 12.30 -7.99 12.19
N LYS A 47 11.22 -8.69 12.55
CA LYS A 47 11.30 -9.99 13.24
C LYS A 47 10.26 -10.93 12.64
N ALA A 48 10.70 -11.78 11.71
CA ALA A 48 9.85 -12.85 11.20
C ALA A 48 9.67 -13.95 12.25
N LYS A 49 8.66 -14.81 12.06
CA LYS A 49 8.43 -15.98 12.90
C LYS A 49 9.69 -16.86 12.83
N ASP A 50 10.21 -17.25 13.99
CA ASP A 50 11.38 -18.13 14.14
C ASP A 50 12.72 -17.53 13.66
N GLN A 51 12.80 -16.21 13.46
CA GLN A 51 14.05 -15.51 13.14
C GLN A 51 14.50 -14.56 14.26
N ALA A 52 15.80 -14.24 14.25
CA ALA A 52 16.34 -13.18 15.09
C ALA A 52 15.74 -11.82 14.71
N LEU A 53 15.72 -10.89 15.67
CA LEU A 53 15.42 -9.49 15.38
C LEU A 53 16.52 -8.92 14.48
N ILE A 54 16.14 -8.33 13.36
CA ILE A 54 17.03 -7.59 12.47
C ILE A 54 16.66 -6.12 12.53
N ILE A 55 17.66 -5.26 12.76
CA ILE A 55 17.49 -3.82 12.84
C ILE A 55 18.04 -3.20 11.56
N HIS A 56 17.15 -2.58 10.79
CA HIS A 56 17.49 -1.87 9.57
C HIS A 56 17.64 -0.39 9.88
N TYR A 57 18.87 0.10 9.86
CA TYR A 57 19.18 1.52 9.98
C TYR A 57 19.26 2.18 8.60
N ASN A 58 19.10 3.52 8.58
CA ASN A 58 19.26 4.34 7.39
C ASN A 58 18.34 3.95 6.21
N VAL A 59 17.15 3.45 6.51
CA VAL A 59 16.13 3.20 5.48
C VAL A 59 15.60 4.54 5.00
N SER A 60 15.63 4.81 3.69
CA SER A 60 15.13 6.09 3.16
C SER A 60 13.61 6.07 2.97
N GLN A 61 13.00 7.25 2.85
CA GLN A 61 11.58 7.35 2.49
C GLN A 61 11.29 6.75 1.11
N GLU A 62 12.25 6.86 0.18
CA GLU A 62 12.14 6.27 -1.15
C GLU A 62 12.10 4.74 -1.08
N ASP A 63 12.93 4.11 -0.23
CA ASP A 63 12.94 2.65 -0.07
C ASP A 63 11.61 2.14 0.48
N ILE A 64 11.05 2.83 1.49
CA ILE A 64 9.72 2.50 2.00
C ILE A 64 8.65 2.60 0.89
N VAL A 65 8.70 3.66 0.08
CA VAL A 65 7.74 3.84 -1.02
C VAL A 65 7.90 2.75 -2.09
N LYS A 66 9.13 2.32 -2.38
CA LYS A 66 9.40 1.19 -3.29
C LYS A 66 8.82 -0.11 -2.75
N GLU A 67 9.03 -0.41 -1.47
CA GLU A 67 8.46 -1.60 -0.83
C GLU A 67 6.93 -1.57 -0.84
N ILE A 68 6.31 -0.41 -0.59
CA ILE A 68 4.85 -0.27 -0.69
C ILE A 68 4.37 -0.50 -2.13
N GLU A 69 5.08 0.04 -3.12
CA GLU A 69 4.76 -0.17 -4.53
C GLU A 69 4.84 -1.67 -4.90
N LEU A 70 5.83 -2.39 -4.39
CA LEU A 70 5.98 -3.84 -4.59
C LEU A 70 4.88 -4.65 -3.87
N PHE A 71 4.44 -4.20 -2.69
CA PHE A 71 3.35 -4.82 -1.94
C PHE A 71 1.97 -4.60 -2.59
N CYS A 72 1.83 -3.54 -3.37
CA CYS A 72 0.57 -3.11 -3.93
C CYS A 72 0.07 -4.07 -5.03
N ARG A 73 -1.11 -4.66 -4.83
CA ARG A 73 -1.71 -5.63 -5.77
C ARG A 73 -2.32 -4.97 -7.01
N TYR A 74 -2.79 -3.73 -6.91
CA TYR A 74 -3.49 -3.04 -8.00
C TYR A 74 -2.96 -1.62 -8.24
N LYS A 75 -3.02 -1.13 -9.46
CA LYS A 75 -2.54 0.20 -9.85
C LYS A 75 -3.70 1.15 -10.13
N VAL A 76 -3.45 2.45 -9.95
CA VAL A 76 -4.38 3.48 -10.40
C VAL A 76 -4.53 3.36 -11.92
N GLY A 77 -5.76 3.24 -12.37
CA GLY A 77 -6.11 2.99 -13.76
C GLY A 77 -6.60 1.58 -14.04
N ASP A 78 -6.30 0.61 -13.16
CA ASP A 78 -6.72 -0.78 -13.35
C ASP A 78 -8.25 -0.90 -13.27
N SER A 79 -8.80 -1.81 -14.07
CA SER A 79 -10.18 -2.23 -13.97
C SER A 79 -10.28 -3.49 -13.12
N VAL A 80 -11.22 -3.50 -12.19
CA VAL A 80 -11.53 -4.65 -11.35
C VAL A 80 -13.00 -5.03 -11.49
N GLU A 81 -13.30 -6.31 -11.39
CA GLU A 81 -14.66 -6.84 -11.43
C GLU A 81 -15.08 -7.22 -10.02
N LEU A 82 -16.11 -6.57 -9.49
CA LEU A 82 -16.60 -6.76 -8.11
C LEU A 82 -17.89 -7.59 -8.04
N GLY A 83 -18.26 -8.21 -9.16
CA GLY A 83 -19.47 -9.02 -9.32
C GLY A 83 -19.93 -9.04 -10.79
N PRO A 84 -20.95 -9.86 -11.12
CA PRO A 84 -21.54 -9.87 -12.46
C PRO A 84 -21.98 -8.45 -12.86
N PHE A 85 -21.42 -7.95 -13.96
CA PHE A 85 -21.68 -6.60 -14.49
C PHE A 85 -21.19 -5.42 -13.61
N ALA A 86 -20.45 -5.67 -12.54
CA ALA A 86 -19.95 -4.64 -11.63
C ALA A 86 -18.46 -4.35 -11.84
N ARG A 87 -18.11 -3.86 -13.04
CA ARG A 87 -16.75 -3.40 -13.34
C ARG A 87 -16.53 -1.99 -12.82
N ARG A 88 -15.43 -1.77 -12.11
CA ARG A 88 -15.02 -0.45 -11.57
C ARG A 88 -13.55 -0.19 -11.87
N ARG A 89 -13.19 1.09 -11.93
CA ARG A 89 -11.81 1.52 -12.10
C ARG A 89 -11.22 1.98 -10.78
N ILE A 90 -9.95 1.68 -10.54
CA ILE A 90 -9.19 2.24 -9.43
C ILE A 90 -8.75 3.65 -9.80
N VAL A 91 -9.21 4.64 -9.03
CA VAL A 91 -8.94 6.08 -9.26
C VAL A 91 -7.86 6.61 -8.31
N GLY A 92 -7.68 5.97 -7.17
CA GLY A 92 -6.71 6.36 -6.16
C GLY A 92 -6.25 5.18 -5.34
N ARG A 93 -5.10 5.35 -4.70
CA ARG A 93 -4.58 4.40 -3.72
C ARG A 93 -3.71 5.14 -2.71
N LYS A 94 -3.72 4.68 -1.47
CA LYS A 94 -2.89 5.21 -0.40
C LYS A 94 -2.48 4.09 0.54
N TRP A 95 -1.30 4.23 1.14
CA TRP A 95 -0.90 3.36 2.24
C TRP A 95 -1.53 3.84 3.54
N ASP A 96 -2.09 2.92 4.30
CA ASP A 96 -2.53 3.16 5.67
C ASP A 96 -1.46 2.64 6.65
N PHE A 97 -0.76 3.58 7.28
CA PHE A 97 0.29 3.27 8.26
C PHE A 97 -0.25 2.70 9.58
N GLN A 98 -1.54 2.86 9.90
CA GLN A 98 -2.11 2.31 11.12
C GLN A 98 -2.36 0.81 10.98
N THR A 99 -2.91 0.40 9.84
CA THR A 99 -3.29 -0.99 9.58
C THR A 99 -2.24 -1.77 8.79
N GLY A 100 -1.28 -1.07 8.16
CA GLY A 100 -0.21 -1.69 7.38
C GLY A 100 -0.72 -2.32 6.09
N THR A 101 -1.68 -1.66 5.42
CA THR A 101 -2.29 -2.15 4.18
C THR A 101 -2.48 -1.04 3.16
N MET A 102 -2.66 -1.44 1.90
CA MET A 102 -3.10 -0.53 0.85
C MET A 102 -4.61 -0.29 0.95
N VAL A 103 -5.02 0.96 0.87
CA VAL A 103 -6.41 1.37 0.69
C VAL A 103 -6.58 1.89 -0.74
N TYR A 104 -7.54 1.31 -1.45
CA TYR A 104 -7.88 1.64 -2.82
C TYR A 104 -9.15 2.48 -2.86
N GLN A 105 -9.15 3.48 -3.73
CA GLN A 105 -10.33 4.26 -4.10
C GLN A 105 -10.79 3.82 -5.47
N LEU A 106 -12.06 3.43 -5.56
CA LEU A 106 -12.70 2.94 -6.76
C LEU A 106 -13.77 3.93 -7.21
N GLU A 107 -14.02 4.00 -8.51
CA GLU A 107 -15.24 4.65 -9.03
C GLU A 107 -16.48 4.05 -8.36
N GLY A 108 -17.40 4.91 -7.92
CA GLY A 108 -18.67 4.52 -7.34
C GLY A 108 -19.76 4.28 -8.40
N ASN A 109 -20.95 3.92 -7.94
CA ASN A 109 -22.07 3.58 -8.83
C ASN A 109 -22.69 4.79 -9.54
N ARG A 110 -22.53 5.99 -8.97
CA ARG A 110 -23.01 7.26 -9.52
C ARG A 110 -21.82 8.06 -10.03
N GLN A 111 -22.05 8.88 -11.05
CA GLN A 111 -21.03 9.82 -11.54
C GLN A 111 -20.54 10.71 -10.39
N GLY A 112 -19.23 10.78 -10.20
CA GLY A 112 -18.61 11.56 -9.12
C GLY A 112 -18.67 10.93 -7.72
N SER A 113 -19.16 9.70 -7.58
CA SER A 113 -19.04 8.95 -6.31
C SER A 113 -17.80 8.07 -6.33
N GLU A 114 -17.25 7.81 -5.14
CA GLU A 114 -16.08 6.95 -4.93
C GLU A 114 -16.33 6.02 -3.73
N VAL A 115 -15.73 4.83 -3.76
CA VAL A 115 -15.76 3.87 -2.65
C VAL A 115 -14.33 3.53 -2.26
N SER A 116 -14.04 3.54 -0.95
CA SER A 116 -12.72 3.17 -0.42
C SER A 116 -12.77 1.79 0.21
N MET A 117 -11.77 0.96 -0.07
CA MET A 117 -11.66 -0.41 0.44
C MET A 117 -10.20 -0.75 0.70
N ASP A 118 -9.91 -1.52 1.75
CA ASP A 118 -8.55 -2.05 1.92
C ASP A 118 -8.24 -3.18 0.92
N GLN A 119 -6.97 -3.53 0.81
CA GLN A 119 -6.48 -4.53 -0.15
C GLN A 119 -7.10 -5.92 0.05
N GLN A 120 -7.33 -6.33 1.31
CA GLN A 120 -7.84 -7.66 1.62
C GLN A 120 -9.32 -7.76 1.22
N GLU A 121 -10.11 -6.76 1.59
CA GLU A 121 -11.53 -6.69 1.24
C GLU A 121 -11.72 -6.54 -0.27
N LEU A 122 -10.94 -5.70 -0.95
CA LEU A 122 -11.02 -5.57 -2.41
C LEU A 122 -10.70 -6.90 -3.11
N THR A 123 -9.62 -7.55 -2.66
CA THR A 123 -9.22 -8.87 -3.17
C THR A 123 -10.32 -9.91 -2.98
N ARG A 124 -10.87 -10.00 -1.78
CA ARG A 124 -11.95 -10.93 -1.45
C ARG A 124 -13.15 -10.77 -2.38
N ARG A 125 -13.58 -9.53 -2.63
CA ARG A 125 -14.73 -9.26 -3.53
C ARG A 125 -14.45 -9.61 -4.98
N ILE A 126 -13.23 -9.39 -5.45
CA ILE A 126 -12.82 -9.81 -6.80
C ILE A 126 -12.84 -11.34 -6.91
N GLU A 127 -12.32 -12.04 -5.90
CA GLU A 127 -12.28 -13.49 -5.89
C GLU A 127 -13.70 -14.11 -5.81
N GLU A 128 -14.59 -13.54 -5.00
CA GLU A 128 -16.01 -13.92 -4.92
C GLU A 128 -16.76 -13.68 -6.24
N ALA A 129 -16.40 -12.64 -6.99
CA ALA A 129 -17.01 -12.34 -8.28
C ALA A 129 -16.62 -13.34 -9.39
N VAL A 130 -15.45 -13.96 -9.26
CA VAL A 130 -14.90 -14.91 -10.26
C VAL A 130 -15.45 -16.32 -10.04
N GLN A 131 -15.90 -16.67 -8.83
CA GLN A 131 -16.52 -17.97 -8.59
C GLN A 131 -17.91 -18.03 -9.24
N PRO A 132 -18.16 -18.97 -10.17
CA PRO A 132 -19.49 -19.13 -10.75
C PRO A 132 -20.47 -19.55 -9.65
N LEU A 133 -21.69 -19.01 -9.72
CA LEU A 133 -22.85 -19.49 -8.98
C LEU A 133 -22.96 -21.00 -9.24
N GLY A 134 -22.56 -21.81 -8.26
CA GLY A 134 -22.80 -23.25 -8.24
C GLY A 134 -24.26 -23.57 -8.02
#